data_AF-A0A226E942-F1
#
_entry.id   AF-A0A226E942-F1
#
_cell.length_a   1.000
_cell.length_b   1.000
_cell.length_c   1.000
_cell.angle_alpha   90.00
_cell.angle_beta   90.00
_cell.angle_gamma   90.00
#
_symmetry.space_group_name_H-M   'P 1'
#
loop_
_entity.id
_entity.type
_entity.pdbx_description
1 polymer ?
#
loop_
_entity_poly.entity_id
_entity_poly.type
_entity_poly.pdbx_seq_one_letter_code
_entity_poly.pdbx_strand_id
1 'polypeptide(L)'
;MPTDLIFFVVEKAFRVNRYLFKTPLGWDSTTKRFTFDNRKPKNFFWWYFTMFVLFAGVNGSCFMYVVLSHLISPRPGLNVGYVAMYVIDCLTVPLLGGITLVVLTLGNGTVILINRELETYEELEGHSNMRRPANMTRRAKGRFFKTKSGKSGIFDKLNGILNFPGIYSNTGRLDVSGLVYLIGFIGWTITCYASCPAALLLNLDIFKYVVSDMWKAFGIVDDGIIPKILGLSFRIAGLLVFWIELQRTVPFLVYLLVIPGQVALKSIDIFLSYAKKNVNDPMEARLDWIFRYQKFRLIINSALGHLLTMTFVLMVLGLQLSAVLN
;
A
#
# COMPACT_ATOMS: atom_id res chain seq x y z
N MET A 1 14.59 0.67 -13.13
CA MET A 1 14.13 -0.03 -11.92
C MET A 1 12.82 0.60 -11.39
N PRO A 2 11.90 -0.08 -10.67
CA PRO A 2 11.18 0.61 -9.58
C PRO A 2 12.26 1.31 -8.78
N THR A 3 12.10 2.60 -8.56
CA THR A 3 13.22 3.38 -8.08
C THR A 3 13.64 2.95 -6.69
N ASP A 4 14.91 3.15 -6.34
CA ASP A 4 15.43 2.76 -5.03
C ASP A 4 14.62 3.39 -3.89
N LEU A 5 13.97 4.53 -4.14
CA LEU A 5 13.03 5.18 -3.23
C LEU A 5 11.80 4.30 -2.92
N ILE A 6 11.27 3.57 -3.90
CA ILE A 6 10.10 2.69 -3.71
C ILE A 6 10.50 1.46 -2.91
N PHE A 7 11.64 0.84 -3.22
CA PHE A 7 12.14 -0.27 -2.42
C PHE A 7 12.47 0.14 -0.99
N PHE A 8 12.99 1.35 -0.80
CA PHE A 8 13.18 1.93 0.52
C PHE A 8 11.85 2.11 1.26
N VAL A 9 10.81 2.63 0.60
CA VAL A 9 9.45 2.75 1.18
C VAL A 9 8.92 1.38 1.58
N VAL A 10 9.02 0.37 0.70
CA VAL A 10 8.59 -1.01 0.99
C VAL A 10 9.35 -1.57 2.20
N GLU A 11 10.67 -1.44 2.23
CA GLU A 11 11.49 -1.92 3.33
C GLU A 11 11.12 -1.26 4.66
N LYS A 12 10.94 0.07 4.67
CA LYS A 12 10.52 0.80 5.86
C LYS A 12 9.12 0.41 6.31
N ALA A 13 8.19 0.21 5.37
CA ALA A 13 6.83 -0.23 5.67
C ALA A 13 6.82 -1.62 6.34
N PHE A 14 7.53 -2.59 5.78
CA PHE A 14 7.66 -3.92 6.40
C PHE A 14 8.39 -3.88 7.73
N ARG A 15 9.37 -2.97 7.90
CA ARG A 15 10.07 -2.77 9.18
C ARG A 15 9.16 -2.22 10.27
N VAL A 16 8.29 -1.27 9.95
CA VAL A 16 7.26 -0.75 10.88
C VAL A 16 6.28 -1.86 11.25
N ASN A 17 5.88 -2.68 10.28
CA ASN A 17 4.94 -3.79 10.50
C ASN A 17 5.55 -4.98 11.28
N ARG A 18 6.87 -5.03 11.50
CA ARG A 18 7.54 -6.16 12.18
C ARG A 18 7.06 -6.40 13.61
N TYR A 19 6.57 -5.35 14.28
CA TYR A 19 6.06 -5.43 15.66
C TYR A 19 4.61 -5.94 15.75
N LEU A 20 3.97 -6.15 14.61
CA LEU A 20 2.58 -6.57 14.51
C LEU A 20 2.47 -8.08 14.33
N PHE A 21 1.23 -8.59 14.34
CA PHE A 21 0.99 -10.00 14.04
C PHE A 21 1.56 -10.36 12.66
N LYS A 22 2.21 -11.52 12.59
CA LYS A 22 2.88 -11.99 11.37
C LYS A 22 1.88 -12.16 10.23
N THR A 23 2.31 -11.78 9.04
CA THR A 23 1.59 -11.95 7.77
C THR A 23 2.30 -12.97 6.88
N PRO A 24 1.58 -13.65 5.97
CA PRO A 24 2.20 -14.60 5.04
C PRO A 24 3.08 -13.91 3.99
N LEU A 25 2.82 -12.62 3.69
CA LEU A 25 3.69 -11.83 2.83
C LEU A 25 4.85 -11.23 3.63
N GLY A 26 6.05 -11.33 3.08
CA GLY A 26 7.27 -10.72 3.60
C GLY A 26 8.07 -10.00 2.52
N TRP A 27 9.14 -9.33 2.95
CA TRP A 27 10.08 -8.62 2.10
C TRP A 27 11.51 -9.01 2.46
N ASP A 28 12.28 -9.43 1.45
CA ASP A 28 13.73 -9.64 1.58
C ASP A 28 14.47 -8.40 1.06
N SER A 29 15.09 -7.65 1.98
CA SER A 29 15.82 -6.43 1.65
C SER A 29 17.13 -6.70 0.93
N THR A 30 17.69 -7.91 1.02
CA THR A 30 18.96 -8.26 0.36
C THR A 30 18.76 -8.51 -1.12
N THR A 31 17.72 -9.29 -1.47
CA THR A 31 17.37 -9.61 -2.86
C THR A 31 16.42 -8.59 -3.48
N LYS A 32 15.83 -7.69 -2.69
CA LYS A 32 14.75 -6.77 -3.10
C LYS A 32 13.58 -7.55 -3.73
N ARG A 33 13.16 -8.64 -3.10
CA ARG A 33 12.07 -9.51 -3.56
C ARG A 33 11.04 -9.73 -2.47
N PHE A 34 9.79 -9.97 -2.91
CA PHE A 34 8.73 -10.40 -1.99
C PHE A 34 8.89 -11.89 -1.69
N THR A 35 8.55 -12.26 -0.46
CA THR A 35 8.51 -13.65 -0.01
C THR A 35 7.10 -14.01 0.42
N PHE A 36 6.70 -15.25 0.18
CA PHE A 36 5.42 -15.78 0.67
C PHE A 36 5.69 -17.00 1.55
N ASP A 37 5.32 -16.90 2.82
CA ASP A 37 5.41 -18.02 3.75
C ASP A 37 4.17 -18.91 3.61
N ASN A 38 4.35 -20.02 2.90
CA ASN A 38 3.30 -21.03 2.67
C ASN A 38 3.15 -22.03 3.84
N ARG A 39 3.71 -21.73 5.02
CA ARG A 39 3.46 -22.54 6.23
C ARG A 39 1.97 -22.54 6.59
N LYS A 40 1.56 -23.55 7.38
CA LYS A 40 0.15 -23.79 7.75
C LYS A 40 -0.57 -22.48 8.14
N PRO A 41 -1.78 -22.20 7.60
CA PRO A 41 -2.54 -20.98 7.88
C PRO A 41 -2.69 -20.64 9.37
N LYS A 42 -2.70 -21.66 10.23
CA LYS A 42 -2.75 -21.53 11.70
C LYS A 42 -1.65 -20.61 12.27
N ASN A 43 -0.50 -20.49 11.61
CA ASN A 43 0.58 -19.61 12.06
C ASN A 43 0.23 -18.11 11.95
N PHE A 44 -0.77 -17.77 11.13
CA PHE A 44 -1.24 -16.41 10.90
C PHE A 44 -2.63 -16.15 11.50
N PHE A 45 -3.10 -17.06 12.37
CA PHE A 45 -4.44 -17.00 12.97
C PHE A 45 -4.75 -15.64 13.60
N TRP A 46 -3.83 -15.09 14.39
CA TRP A 46 -4.03 -13.80 15.05
C TRP A 46 -4.21 -12.65 14.06
N TRP A 47 -3.51 -12.70 12.93
CA TRP A 47 -3.71 -11.70 11.90
C TRP A 47 -5.10 -11.84 11.24
N TYR A 48 -5.57 -13.06 10.98
CA TYR A 48 -6.92 -13.30 10.47
C TYR A 48 -8.00 -12.84 11.43
N PHE A 49 -7.82 -13.14 12.71
CA PHE A 49 -8.74 -12.70 13.75
C PHE A 49 -8.82 -11.17 13.76
N THR A 50 -7.67 -10.47 13.74
CA THR A 50 -7.67 -9.01 13.72
C THR A 50 -8.29 -8.45 12.44
N MET A 51 -7.99 -9.00 11.26
CA MET A 51 -8.53 -8.48 9.99
C MET A 51 -10.02 -8.76 9.79
N PHE A 52 -10.47 -9.98 10.03
CA PHE A 52 -11.85 -10.38 9.71
C PHE A 52 -12.80 -10.14 10.89
N VAL A 53 -12.38 -10.40 12.12
CA VAL A 53 -13.26 -10.26 13.28
C VAL A 53 -13.23 -8.83 13.81
N LEU A 54 -12.05 -8.31 14.15
CA LEU A 54 -11.95 -6.99 14.78
C LEU A 54 -12.09 -5.84 13.77
N PHE A 55 -11.39 -5.91 12.65
CA PHE A 55 -11.40 -4.85 11.65
C PHE A 55 -12.66 -4.95 10.77
N ALA A 56 -12.91 -6.06 10.08
CA ALA A 56 -14.09 -6.18 9.23
C ALA A 56 -15.40 -6.31 10.01
N GLY A 57 -15.45 -7.24 10.97
CA GLY A 57 -16.64 -7.48 11.78
C GLY A 57 -16.99 -6.30 12.70
N VAL A 58 -16.17 -6.07 13.73
CA VAL A 58 -16.47 -5.09 14.79
C VAL A 58 -16.44 -3.66 14.25
N ASN A 59 -15.34 -3.20 13.64
CA ASN A 59 -15.29 -1.82 13.13
C ASN A 59 -16.31 -1.59 12.02
N GLY A 60 -16.40 -2.49 11.02
CA GLY A 60 -17.37 -2.38 9.94
C GLY A 60 -18.82 -2.30 10.43
N SER A 61 -19.20 -3.13 11.40
CA SER A 61 -20.54 -3.10 12.00
C SER A 61 -20.78 -1.82 12.79
N CYS A 62 -19.78 -1.30 13.51
CA CYS A 62 -19.87 -0.01 14.19
C CYS A 62 -20.09 1.14 13.20
N PHE A 63 -19.38 1.15 12.06
CA PHE A 63 -19.60 2.11 10.97
C PHE A 63 -21.02 2.06 10.45
N MET A 64 -21.48 0.88 10.07
CA MET A 64 -22.82 0.68 9.55
C MET A 64 -23.89 1.07 10.57
N TYR A 65 -23.73 0.70 11.85
CA TYR A 65 -24.65 1.04 12.92
C TYR A 65 -24.79 2.56 13.13
N VAL A 66 -23.68 3.29 13.20
CA VAL A 66 -23.74 4.74 13.44
C VAL A 66 -24.33 5.46 12.23
N VAL A 67 -23.98 5.05 11.01
CA VAL A 67 -24.57 5.62 9.78
C VAL A 67 -26.07 5.37 9.74
N LEU A 68 -26.52 4.11 9.88
CA LEU A 68 -27.93 3.76 9.84
C LEU A 68 -28.73 4.41 10.98
N SER A 69 -28.19 4.39 12.21
CA SER A 69 -28.87 5.02 13.34
C SER A 69 -28.98 6.53 13.19
N HIS A 70 -28.01 7.19 12.56
CA HIS A 70 -28.10 8.62 12.27
C HIS A 70 -29.12 8.95 11.18
N LEU A 71 -29.29 8.07 10.19
CA LEU A 71 -30.32 8.21 9.16
C LEU A 71 -31.74 8.03 9.73
N ILE A 72 -31.91 7.12 10.70
CA ILE A 72 -33.21 6.86 11.35
C ILE A 72 -33.53 7.94 12.39
N SER A 73 -32.56 8.30 13.24
CA SER A 73 -32.72 9.27 14.32
C SER A 73 -31.47 10.16 14.39
N PRO A 74 -31.52 11.37 13.80
CA PRO A 74 -30.39 12.29 13.80
C PRO A 74 -29.87 12.54 15.21
N ARG A 75 -28.59 12.19 15.42
CA ARG A 75 -27.95 12.30 16.73
C ARG A 75 -27.36 13.70 16.93
N PRO A 76 -27.59 14.34 18.09
CA PRO A 76 -26.97 15.62 18.40
C PRO A 76 -25.44 15.46 18.51
N GLY A 77 -24.70 16.35 17.84
CA GLY A 77 -23.23 16.35 17.81
C GLY A 77 -22.60 15.60 16.62
N LEU A 78 -23.41 14.92 15.79
CA LEU A 78 -22.95 14.31 14.55
C LEU A 78 -23.33 15.20 13.35
N ASN A 79 -22.35 15.88 12.77
CA ASN A 79 -22.54 16.66 11.55
C ASN A 79 -22.57 15.73 10.31
N VAL A 80 -23.24 16.15 9.24
CA VAL A 80 -23.32 15.43 7.95
C VAL A 80 -21.92 15.13 7.40
N GLY A 81 -20.95 16.04 7.59
CA GLY A 81 -19.56 15.80 7.19
C GLY A 81 -18.93 14.59 7.88
N TYR A 82 -19.24 14.34 9.15
CA TYR A 82 -18.71 13.18 9.88
C TYR A 82 -19.42 11.88 9.46
N VAL A 83 -20.71 11.95 9.13
CA VAL A 83 -21.43 10.81 8.54
C VAL A 83 -20.78 10.40 7.22
N ALA A 84 -20.46 11.37 6.36
CA ALA A 84 -19.79 11.11 5.10
C ALA A 84 -18.41 10.45 5.29
N MET A 85 -17.63 10.88 6.30
CA MET A 85 -16.37 10.23 6.66
C MET A 85 -16.58 8.77 7.07
N TYR A 86 -17.57 8.48 7.92
CA TYR A 86 -17.87 7.10 8.33
C TYR A 86 -18.37 6.22 7.19
N VAL A 87 -19.05 6.78 6.20
CA VAL A 87 -19.42 6.04 4.98
C VAL A 87 -18.17 5.66 4.19
N ILE A 88 -17.22 6.58 4.03
CA ILE A 88 -15.94 6.30 3.35
C ILE A 88 -15.15 5.23 4.12
N ASP A 89 -15.09 5.32 5.45
CA ASP A 89 -14.43 4.32 6.28
C ASP A 89 -15.13 2.96 6.18
N CYS A 90 -16.47 2.95 6.15
CA CYS A 90 -17.28 1.74 5.95
C CYS A 90 -16.97 1.04 4.62
N LEU A 91 -16.73 1.81 3.54
CA LEU A 91 -16.32 1.26 2.24
C LEU A 91 -14.86 0.79 2.22
N THR A 92 -14.01 1.41 3.04
CA THR A 92 -12.59 1.07 3.15
C THR A 92 -12.40 -0.28 3.84
N VAL A 93 -13.21 -0.59 4.86
CA VAL A 93 -13.17 -1.86 5.59
C VAL A 93 -13.22 -3.12 4.69
N PRO A 94 -14.22 -3.29 3.80
CA PRO A 94 -14.33 -4.45 2.94
C PRO A 94 -13.30 -4.44 1.81
N LEU A 95 -12.80 -3.28 1.36
CA LEU A 95 -11.67 -3.20 0.44
C LEU A 95 -10.43 -3.86 1.04
N LEU A 96 -10.09 -3.52 2.28
CA LEU A 96 -8.95 -4.11 3.00
C LEU A 96 -9.19 -5.60 3.31
N GLY A 97 -10.42 -5.98 3.64
CA GLY A 97 -10.82 -7.38 3.77
C GLY A 97 -10.61 -8.16 2.46
N GLY A 98 -10.97 -7.57 1.32
CA GLY A 98 -10.77 -8.13 -0.02
C GLY A 98 -9.30 -8.28 -0.37
N ILE A 99 -8.47 -7.26 -0.13
CA ILE A 99 -7.01 -7.33 -0.32
C ILE A 99 -6.42 -8.48 0.51
N THR A 100 -6.85 -8.61 1.77
CA THR A 100 -6.42 -9.69 2.66
C THR A 100 -6.79 -11.06 2.10
N LEU A 101 -8.01 -11.20 1.59
CA LEU A 101 -8.49 -12.44 0.98
C LEU A 101 -7.71 -12.79 -0.31
N VAL A 102 -7.38 -11.80 -1.14
CA VAL A 102 -6.55 -11.99 -2.34
C VAL A 102 -5.14 -12.44 -1.96
N VAL A 103 -4.51 -11.79 -0.96
CA VAL A 103 -3.18 -12.22 -0.46
C VAL A 103 -3.24 -13.65 0.09
N LEU A 104 -4.36 -14.06 0.68
CA LEU A 104 -4.50 -15.41 1.21
C LEU A 104 -4.70 -16.48 0.15
N THR A 105 -5.55 -16.20 -0.83
CA THR A 105 -5.95 -17.18 -1.85
C THR A 105 -4.95 -17.25 -2.99
N LEU A 106 -4.38 -16.11 -3.39
CA LEU A 106 -3.54 -15.97 -4.57
C LEU A 106 -2.11 -15.50 -4.23
N GLY A 107 -1.79 -15.24 -2.97
CA GLY A 107 -0.53 -14.57 -2.59
C GLY A 107 0.72 -15.29 -3.07
N ASN A 108 0.76 -16.63 -3.02
CA ASN A 108 1.91 -17.39 -3.53
C ASN A 108 2.11 -17.17 -5.05
N GLY A 109 1.06 -17.35 -5.85
CA GLY A 109 1.11 -17.12 -7.30
C GLY A 109 1.44 -15.67 -7.65
N THR A 110 0.91 -14.73 -6.87
CA THR A 110 1.14 -13.30 -7.04
C THR A 110 2.60 -12.93 -6.73
N VAL A 111 3.22 -13.53 -5.70
CA VAL A 111 4.62 -13.25 -5.36
C VAL A 111 5.53 -13.75 -6.47
N ILE A 112 5.26 -14.95 -6.98
CA ILE A 112 5.99 -15.51 -8.12
C ILE A 112 5.86 -14.58 -9.34
N LEU A 113 4.65 -14.12 -9.64
CA LEU A 113 4.39 -13.23 -10.77
C LEU A 113 5.16 -11.90 -10.62
N ILE A 114 5.03 -11.21 -9.49
CA ILE A 114 5.68 -9.91 -9.27
C ILE A 114 7.20 -10.04 -9.26
N ASN A 115 7.74 -11.09 -8.63
CA ASN A 115 9.19 -11.32 -8.66
C ASN A 115 9.68 -11.60 -10.09
N ARG A 116 8.89 -12.31 -10.91
CA ARG A 116 9.20 -12.56 -12.33
C ARG A 116 9.09 -11.30 -13.19
N GLU A 117 8.12 -10.43 -12.90
CA GLU A 117 8.00 -9.11 -13.52
C GLU A 117 9.23 -8.24 -13.21
N LEU A 118 9.66 -8.22 -11.95
CA LEU A 118 10.86 -7.51 -11.52
C LEU A 118 12.12 -8.06 -12.20
N GLU A 119 12.28 -9.38 -12.26
CA GLU A 119 13.41 -10.04 -12.93
C GLU A 119 13.44 -9.72 -14.42
N THR A 120 12.31 -9.82 -15.12
CA THR A 120 12.27 -9.51 -16.55
C THR A 120 12.52 -8.02 -16.80
N TYR A 121 12.04 -7.16 -15.92
CA TYR A 121 12.35 -5.74 -15.99
C TYR A 121 13.86 -5.50 -15.85
N GLU A 122 14.54 -6.17 -14.91
CA GLU A 122 15.99 -6.12 -14.74
C GLU A 122 16.74 -6.63 -15.98
N GLU A 123 16.27 -7.71 -16.60
CA GLU A 123 16.79 -8.20 -17.90
C GLU A 123 16.68 -7.11 -18.98
N LEU A 124 15.52 -6.47 -19.12
CA LEU A 124 15.28 -5.43 -20.13
C LEU A 124 16.14 -4.19 -19.88
N GLU A 125 16.31 -3.76 -18.63
CA GLU A 125 17.15 -2.62 -18.25
C GLU A 125 18.65 -2.92 -18.48
N GLY A 126 19.12 -4.12 -18.10
CA GLY A 126 20.52 -4.55 -18.29
C GLY A 126 20.96 -4.47 -19.75
N HIS A 127 20.10 -4.87 -20.68
CA HIS A 127 20.39 -4.80 -22.11
C HIS A 127 20.30 -3.38 -22.69
N SER A 128 19.48 -2.50 -22.11
CA SER A 128 19.44 -1.08 -22.49
C SER A 128 20.72 -0.32 -22.08
N ASN A 129 21.31 -0.73 -20.94
CA ASN A 129 22.52 -0.12 -20.36
C ASN A 129 23.83 -0.67 -20.95
N MET A 130 23.84 -1.90 -21.49
CA MET A 130 25.02 -2.46 -22.21
C MET A 130 25.45 -1.64 -23.44
N ARG A 131 24.56 -0.81 -24.01
CA ARG A 131 24.89 0.10 -25.13
C ARG A 131 25.24 1.53 -24.69
N ARG A 132 25.32 1.82 -23.38
CA ARG A 132 25.82 3.11 -22.88
C ARG A 132 27.25 2.92 -22.36
N PRO A 133 28.24 3.72 -22.82
CA PRO A 133 29.62 3.54 -22.42
C PRO A 133 29.75 3.63 -20.90
N ALA A 134 30.42 2.63 -20.30
CA ALA A 134 30.66 2.44 -18.86
C ALA A 134 31.29 3.66 -18.14
N ASN A 135 31.74 4.66 -18.91
CA ASN A 135 32.38 5.88 -18.45
C ASN A 135 31.40 6.93 -17.91
N MET A 136 30.10 6.87 -18.25
CA MET A 136 29.08 7.76 -17.66
C MET A 136 28.63 7.29 -16.27
N THR A 137 28.44 5.98 -16.08
CA THR A 137 28.00 5.38 -14.81
C THR A 137 29.06 5.49 -13.72
N ARG A 138 30.35 5.35 -14.06
CA ARG A 138 31.46 5.54 -13.11
C ARG A 138 31.65 7.01 -12.71
N ARG A 139 31.42 7.96 -13.61
CA ARG A 139 31.44 9.41 -13.29
C ARG A 139 30.28 9.81 -12.40
N ALA A 140 29.10 9.20 -12.52
CA ALA A 140 27.96 9.45 -11.62
C ALA A 140 28.21 8.87 -10.21
N LYS A 141 28.67 7.60 -10.12
CA LYS A 141 28.97 6.97 -8.82
C LYS A 141 30.15 7.62 -8.07
N GLY A 142 31.15 8.15 -8.80
CA GLY A 142 32.34 8.78 -8.22
C GLY A 142 32.21 10.26 -7.85
N ARG A 143 31.20 10.99 -8.36
CA ARG A 143 30.98 12.42 -8.02
C ARG A 143 29.99 12.65 -6.88
N PHE A 144 29.22 11.64 -6.49
CA PHE A 144 28.15 11.75 -5.49
C PHE A 144 28.63 11.83 -4.03
N PHE A 145 29.87 11.45 -3.73
CA PHE A 145 30.46 11.61 -2.39
C PHE A 145 31.22 12.93 -2.19
N LYS A 146 31.32 13.78 -3.21
CA LYS A 146 31.98 15.09 -3.13
C LYS A 146 31.20 16.14 -3.89
N THR A 147 29.97 16.42 -3.47
CA THR A 147 29.37 17.73 -3.77
C THR A 147 29.41 18.53 -2.47
N LYS A 148 30.31 19.51 -2.42
CA LYS A 148 30.34 20.55 -1.39
C LYS A 148 28.97 21.23 -1.36
N SER A 149 28.13 20.86 -0.40
CA SER A 149 26.83 21.48 -0.15
C SER A 149 27.03 22.80 0.59
N GLY A 150 27.01 23.90 -0.16
CA GLY A 150 26.95 25.28 0.36
C GLY A 150 25.53 25.85 0.47
N LYS A 151 24.48 25.04 0.30
CA LYS A 151 23.08 25.46 0.52
C LYS A 151 22.32 24.31 1.18
N SER A 152 22.21 24.38 2.50
CA SER A 152 21.54 23.39 3.35
C SER A 152 20.03 23.43 3.17
N GLY A 153 19.53 22.69 2.18
CA GLY A 153 18.10 22.44 2.04
C GLY A 153 17.59 21.50 3.14
N ILE A 154 16.30 21.64 3.48
CA ILE A 154 15.58 20.73 4.42
C ILE A 154 15.74 19.25 3.99
N PHE A 155 15.88 19.00 2.69
CA PHE A 155 16.10 17.67 2.11
C PHE A 155 17.47 17.05 2.45
N ASP A 156 18.54 17.84 2.59
CA ASP A 156 19.85 17.30 2.98
C ASP A 156 19.89 16.93 4.47
N LYS A 157 19.17 17.69 5.30
CA LYS A 157 18.95 17.35 6.73
C LYS A 157 18.08 16.09 6.88
N LEU A 158 17.03 15.96 6.06
CA LEU A 158 16.19 14.75 6.02
C LEU A 158 16.95 13.53 5.49
N ASN A 159 17.82 13.69 4.48
CA ASN A 159 18.71 12.63 4.00
C ASN A 159 19.65 12.12 5.10
N GLY A 160 20.20 13.01 5.93
CA GLY A 160 21.07 12.64 7.04
C GLY A 160 20.37 11.91 8.19
N ILE A 161 19.07 12.13 8.40
CA ILE A 161 18.29 11.48 9.48
C ILE A 161 17.66 10.16 9.00
N LEU A 162 17.21 10.10 7.74
CA LEU A 162 16.43 8.97 7.21
C LEU A 162 17.20 8.04 6.28
N ASN A 163 18.44 8.39 5.88
CA ASN A 163 19.26 7.65 4.91
C ASN A 163 18.49 7.35 3.60
N PHE A 164 17.84 8.36 3.02
CA PHE A 164 17.15 8.16 1.74
C PHE A 164 18.16 7.81 0.63
N PRO A 165 17.87 6.80 -0.22
CA PRO A 165 18.62 6.61 -1.45
C PRO A 165 18.42 7.82 -2.38
N GLY A 166 19.37 8.08 -3.27
CA GLY A 166 19.40 9.29 -4.10
C GLY A 166 18.06 9.60 -4.80
N ILE A 167 17.63 10.86 -4.70
CA ILE A 167 16.35 11.39 -5.24
C ILE A 167 16.34 11.42 -6.79
N TYR A 168 17.49 11.20 -7.41
CA TYR A 168 17.68 11.22 -8.86
C TYR A 168 17.76 9.80 -9.41
N SER A 169 17.01 9.56 -10.48
CA SER A 169 17.07 8.32 -11.26
C SER A 169 18.46 8.08 -11.84
N ASN A 170 18.75 6.83 -12.25
CA ASN A 170 19.95 6.45 -13.02
C ASN A 170 20.16 7.29 -14.30
N THR A 171 19.14 8.02 -14.75
CA THR A 171 19.19 8.94 -15.90
C THR A 171 19.56 10.39 -15.54
N GLY A 172 19.77 10.70 -14.26
CA GLY A 172 20.02 12.06 -13.76
C GLY A 172 18.76 12.93 -13.66
N ARG A 173 17.58 12.41 -14.01
CA ARG A 173 16.28 13.08 -13.83
C ARG A 173 15.73 12.82 -12.44
N LEU A 174 14.98 13.80 -11.91
CA LEU A 174 14.26 13.65 -10.64
C LEU A 174 13.29 12.46 -10.73
N ASP A 175 13.35 11.55 -9.77
CA ASP A 175 12.41 10.46 -9.71
C ASP A 175 11.08 10.92 -9.07
N VAL A 176 10.27 11.61 -9.87
CA VAL A 176 8.94 12.09 -9.49
C VAL A 176 8.08 10.94 -8.95
N SER A 177 8.17 9.76 -9.57
CA SER A 177 7.36 8.61 -9.20
C SER A 177 7.66 8.12 -7.79
N GLY A 178 8.94 7.85 -7.47
CA GLY A 178 9.33 7.46 -6.12
C GLY A 178 9.05 8.55 -5.11
N LEU A 179 9.28 9.82 -5.44
CA LEU A 179 9.00 10.96 -4.55
C LEU A 179 7.53 11.02 -4.14
N VAL A 180 6.61 10.84 -5.09
CA VAL A 180 5.17 10.78 -4.79
C VAL A 180 4.86 9.62 -3.85
N TYR A 181 5.46 8.44 -4.06
CA TYR A 181 5.28 7.31 -3.14
C TYR A 181 5.88 7.55 -1.77
N LEU A 182 7.03 8.20 -1.69
CA LEU A 182 7.69 8.50 -0.43
C LEU A 182 6.88 9.52 0.38
N ILE A 183 6.44 10.60 -0.26
CA ILE A 183 5.58 11.61 0.35
C ILE A 183 4.26 10.97 0.77
N GLY A 184 3.65 10.16 -0.10
CA GLY A 184 2.43 9.41 0.20
C GLY A 184 2.62 8.48 1.40
N PHE A 185 3.72 7.72 1.45
CA PHE A 185 4.02 6.82 2.56
C PHE A 185 4.24 7.55 3.88
N ILE A 186 5.06 8.61 3.89
CA ILE A 186 5.34 9.40 5.09
C ILE A 186 4.04 10.08 5.55
N GLY A 187 3.33 10.72 4.63
CA GLY A 187 2.05 11.39 4.91
C GLY A 187 1.03 10.40 5.48
N TRP A 188 0.82 9.28 4.83
CA TRP A 188 -0.10 8.23 5.28
C TRP A 188 0.27 7.67 6.66
N THR A 189 1.56 7.40 6.89
CA THR A 189 2.05 6.91 8.17
C THR A 189 1.80 7.92 9.29
N ILE A 190 2.13 9.19 9.04
CA ILE A 190 1.87 10.28 10.00
C ILE A 190 0.37 10.40 10.25
N THR A 191 -0.46 10.38 9.21
CA THR A 191 -1.91 10.43 9.34
C THR A 191 -2.42 9.27 10.18
N CYS A 192 -2.01 8.02 9.92
CA CYS A 192 -2.49 6.86 10.70
C CYS A 192 -2.16 6.99 12.19
N TYR A 193 -0.94 7.42 12.53
CA TYR A 193 -0.52 7.56 13.93
C TYR A 193 -1.06 8.81 14.63
N ALA A 194 -1.25 9.92 13.91
CA ALA A 194 -1.78 11.16 14.47
C ALA A 194 -3.32 11.15 14.59
N SER A 195 -4.01 10.48 13.67
CA SER A 195 -5.46 10.42 13.64
C SER A 195 -6.04 9.64 14.82
N CYS A 196 -5.35 8.63 15.34
CA CYS A 196 -5.83 7.87 16.51
C CYS A 196 -6.03 8.76 17.76
N PRO A 197 -5.02 9.49 18.26
CA PRO A 197 -5.21 10.40 19.40
C PRO A 197 -6.11 11.59 19.06
N ALA A 198 -6.03 12.12 17.83
CA ALA A 198 -6.89 13.23 17.42
C ALA A 198 -8.38 12.84 17.41
N ALA A 199 -8.73 11.66 16.87
CA ALA A 199 -10.09 11.15 16.85
C ALA A 199 -10.64 10.97 18.27
N LEU A 200 -9.81 10.51 19.20
CA LEU A 200 -10.20 10.32 20.59
C LEU A 200 -10.38 11.65 21.34
N LEU A 201 -9.45 12.61 21.17
CA LEU A 201 -9.52 13.93 21.80
C LEU A 201 -10.71 14.76 21.29
N LEU A 202 -10.95 14.71 19.98
CA LEU A 202 -12.06 15.43 19.34
C LEU A 202 -13.40 14.69 19.46
N ASN A 203 -13.41 13.51 20.09
CA ASN A 203 -14.60 12.65 20.19
C ASN A 203 -15.25 12.33 18.84
N LEU A 204 -14.41 12.15 17.81
CA LEU A 204 -14.77 11.77 16.45
C LEU A 204 -14.71 10.25 16.24
N ASP A 205 -14.41 9.50 17.27
CA ASP A 205 -14.40 8.05 17.19
C ASP A 205 -15.81 7.47 17.23
N ILE A 206 -15.98 6.44 16.42
CA ILE A 206 -17.28 5.81 16.25
C ILE A 206 -17.73 5.00 17.47
N PHE A 207 -16.74 4.47 18.20
CA PHE A 207 -16.95 3.66 19.38
C PHE A 207 -17.61 4.43 20.52
N LYS A 208 -17.42 5.75 20.61
CA LYS A 208 -18.14 6.60 21.56
C LYS A 208 -19.66 6.39 21.49
N TYR A 209 -20.23 6.40 20.28
CA TYR A 209 -21.67 6.30 20.09
C TYR A 209 -22.17 4.89 20.38
N VAL A 210 -21.46 3.88 19.87
CA VAL A 210 -21.81 2.46 20.09
C VAL A 210 -21.76 2.10 21.57
N VAL A 211 -20.67 2.46 22.26
CA VAL A 211 -20.47 2.14 23.67
C VAL A 211 -21.48 2.87 24.57
N SER A 212 -21.77 4.15 24.31
CA SER A 212 -22.80 4.88 25.07
C SER A 212 -24.18 4.25 24.91
N ASP A 213 -24.54 3.81 23.70
CA ASP A 213 -25.82 3.13 23.49
C ASP A 213 -25.87 1.76 24.19
N MET A 214 -24.76 1.01 24.19
CA MET A 214 -24.68 -0.25 24.93
C MET A 214 -24.87 -0.02 26.43
N TRP A 215 -24.22 0.99 27.01
CA TRP A 215 -24.39 1.30 28.43
C TRP A 215 -25.83 1.69 28.77
N LYS A 216 -26.46 2.53 27.94
CA LYS A 216 -27.87 2.88 28.07
C LYS A 216 -28.78 1.66 27.97
N ALA A 217 -28.53 0.76 27.03
CA ALA A 217 -29.30 -0.48 26.89
C ALA A 217 -29.16 -1.41 28.12
N PHE A 218 -28.01 -1.40 28.79
CA PHE A 218 -27.81 -2.10 30.05
C PHE A 218 -28.35 -1.36 31.29
N GLY A 219 -28.94 -0.17 31.13
CA GLY A 219 -29.41 0.65 32.24
C GLY A 219 -28.29 1.22 33.11
N ILE A 220 -27.06 1.26 32.60
CA ILE A 220 -25.89 1.77 33.32
C ILE A 220 -25.75 3.25 33.03
N VAL A 221 -25.70 4.07 34.10
CA VAL A 221 -25.53 5.52 33.97
C VAL A 221 -24.11 5.83 33.48
N ASP A 222 -24.02 6.53 32.35
CA ASP A 222 -22.76 6.87 31.66
C ASP A 222 -21.75 7.64 32.56
N ASP A 223 -22.20 8.25 33.65
CA ASP A 223 -21.36 9.04 34.54
C ASP A 223 -20.52 8.24 35.54
N GLY A 224 -20.76 6.95 35.68
CA GLY A 224 -19.97 6.08 36.55
C GLY A 224 -18.50 5.99 36.13
N ILE A 225 -17.61 5.82 37.11
CA ILE A 225 -16.17 5.64 36.89
C ILE A 225 -15.90 4.40 36.02
N ILE A 226 -16.61 3.31 36.27
CA ILE A 226 -16.44 2.02 35.56
C ILE A 226 -16.81 2.14 34.07
N PRO A 227 -18.00 2.66 33.68
CA PRO A 227 -18.35 2.94 32.28
C PRO A 227 -17.34 3.83 31.56
N LYS A 228 -16.81 4.85 32.24
CA LYS A 228 -15.82 5.77 31.67
C LYS A 228 -14.49 5.07 31.37
N ILE A 229 -13.96 4.29 32.32
CA ILE A 229 -12.68 3.58 32.14
C ILE A 229 -12.81 2.49 31.08
N LEU A 230 -13.85 1.64 31.18
CA LEU A 230 -14.06 0.56 30.22
C LEU A 230 -14.39 1.10 28.84
N GLY A 231 -15.25 2.12 28.75
CA GLY A 231 -15.61 2.75 27.50
C GLY A 231 -14.42 3.41 26.81
N LEU A 232 -13.58 4.13 27.55
CA LEU A 232 -12.33 4.67 27.01
C LEU A 232 -11.40 3.56 26.52
N SER A 233 -11.27 2.46 27.26
CA SER A 233 -10.42 1.32 26.87
C SER A 233 -10.90 0.68 25.57
N PHE A 234 -12.22 0.46 25.41
CA PHE A 234 -12.79 -0.06 24.16
C PHE A 234 -12.58 0.90 22.99
N ARG A 235 -12.77 2.20 23.20
CA ARG A 235 -12.52 3.23 22.18
C ARG A 235 -11.07 3.23 21.72
N ILE A 236 -10.11 3.21 22.65
CA ILE A 236 -8.68 3.15 22.34
C ILE A 236 -8.35 1.87 21.57
N ALA A 237 -8.79 0.71 22.07
CA ALA A 237 -8.50 -0.57 21.43
C ALA A 237 -9.05 -0.65 20.00
N GLY A 238 -10.31 -0.24 19.79
CA GLY A 238 -10.95 -0.26 18.48
C GLY A 238 -10.26 0.66 17.48
N LEU A 239 -9.96 1.90 17.88
CA LEU A 239 -9.23 2.87 17.04
C LEU A 239 -7.82 2.39 16.71
N LEU A 240 -7.09 1.84 17.69
CA LEU A 240 -5.75 1.32 17.47
C LEU A 240 -5.77 0.19 16.44
N VAL A 241 -6.69 -0.77 16.58
CA VAL A 241 -6.84 -1.84 15.58
C VAL A 241 -7.12 -1.26 14.20
N PHE A 242 -8.05 -0.31 14.08
CA PHE A 242 -8.39 0.30 12.80
C PHE A 242 -7.17 0.95 12.13
N TRP A 243 -6.50 1.87 12.81
CA TRP A 243 -5.37 2.62 12.24
C TRP A 243 -4.13 1.77 12.01
N ILE A 244 -3.85 0.80 12.89
CA ILE A 244 -2.72 -0.12 12.73
C ILE A 244 -2.92 -1.02 11.52
N GLU A 245 -4.11 -1.59 11.33
CA GLU A 245 -4.37 -2.43 10.15
C GLU A 245 -4.39 -1.59 8.87
N LEU A 246 -4.90 -0.35 8.91
CA LEU A 246 -4.84 0.59 7.80
C LEU A 246 -3.38 0.84 7.36
N GLN A 247 -2.49 1.14 8.31
CA GLN A 247 -1.05 1.31 8.05
C GLN A 247 -0.41 0.01 7.53
N ARG A 248 -0.83 -1.15 8.06
CA ARG A 248 -0.30 -2.45 7.65
C ARG A 248 -0.59 -2.76 6.18
N THR A 249 -1.64 -2.17 5.61
CA THR A 249 -2.01 -2.43 4.21
C THR A 249 -1.20 -1.73 3.14
N VAL A 250 -0.43 -0.71 3.51
CA VAL A 250 0.39 0.04 2.55
C VAL A 250 1.34 -0.85 1.73
N PRO A 251 2.15 -1.75 2.33
CA PRO A 251 3.00 -2.63 1.54
C PRO A 251 2.21 -3.58 0.64
N PHE A 252 0.98 -3.99 1.01
CA PHE A 252 0.11 -4.78 0.13
C PHE A 252 -0.38 -3.97 -1.08
N LEU A 253 -0.72 -2.69 -0.90
CA LEU A 253 -1.09 -1.81 -2.01
C LEU A 253 0.08 -1.55 -2.96
N VAL A 254 1.28 -1.35 -2.41
CA VAL A 254 2.49 -1.18 -3.22
C VAL A 254 2.80 -2.44 -4.00
N TYR A 255 2.67 -3.59 -3.36
CA TYR A 255 2.84 -4.91 -3.95
C TYR A 255 1.82 -5.19 -5.07
N LEU A 256 0.52 -5.04 -4.80
CA LEU A 256 -0.54 -5.42 -5.75
C LEU A 256 -0.73 -4.43 -6.91
N LEU A 257 -0.51 -3.13 -6.68
CA LEU A 257 -0.89 -2.10 -7.66
C LEU A 257 0.31 -1.31 -8.18
N VAL A 258 1.19 -0.87 -7.29
CA VAL A 258 2.24 0.10 -7.65
C VAL A 258 3.35 -0.55 -8.47
N ILE A 259 3.89 -1.66 -8.00
CA ILE A 259 5.01 -2.33 -8.68
C ILE A 259 4.59 -2.82 -10.07
N PRO A 260 3.49 -3.59 -10.23
CA PRO A 260 3.03 -4.01 -11.54
C PRO A 260 2.73 -2.81 -12.46
N GLY A 261 2.04 -1.78 -11.95
CA GLY A 261 1.71 -0.58 -12.72
C GLY A 261 2.95 0.16 -13.22
N GLN A 262 3.98 0.30 -12.38
CA GLN A 262 5.23 0.93 -12.80
C GLN A 262 6.02 0.11 -13.81
N VAL A 263 6.09 -1.21 -13.61
CA VAL A 263 6.76 -2.11 -14.55
C VAL A 263 6.07 -2.01 -15.92
N ALA A 264 4.74 -1.98 -15.96
CA ALA A 264 3.97 -1.79 -17.18
C ALA A 264 4.28 -0.44 -17.85
N LEU A 265 4.15 0.68 -17.13
CA LEU A 265 4.39 2.02 -17.68
C LEU A 265 5.81 2.19 -18.23
N LYS A 266 6.83 1.76 -17.49
CA LYS A 266 8.23 1.87 -17.93
C LYS A 266 8.53 0.95 -19.10
N SER A 267 7.93 -0.23 -19.13
CA SER A 267 8.12 -1.12 -20.28
C SER A 267 7.50 -0.52 -21.54
N ILE A 268 6.30 0.09 -21.45
CA ILE A 268 5.70 0.84 -22.56
C ILE A 268 6.63 1.95 -23.04
N ASP A 269 7.21 2.75 -22.13
CA ASP A 269 8.13 3.83 -22.50
C ASP A 269 9.40 3.30 -23.21
N ILE A 270 9.96 2.18 -22.73
CA ILE A 270 11.07 1.48 -23.39
C ILE A 270 10.67 1.09 -24.81
N PHE A 271 9.51 0.46 -25.01
CA PHE A 271 9.03 0.08 -26.35
C PHE A 271 8.80 1.28 -27.27
N LEU A 272 8.20 2.36 -26.77
CA LEU A 272 8.00 3.60 -27.53
C LEU A 272 9.34 4.23 -27.93
N SER A 273 10.33 4.21 -27.04
CA SER A 273 11.67 4.73 -27.33
C SER A 273 12.38 3.90 -28.42
N TYR A 274 12.21 2.57 -28.41
CA TYR A 274 12.73 1.69 -29.45
C TYR A 274 11.98 1.86 -30.78
N ALA A 275 10.66 2.00 -30.75
CA ALA A 275 9.85 2.25 -31.94
C ALA A 275 10.27 3.55 -32.65
N LYS A 276 10.44 4.64 -31.89
CA LYS A 276 10.96 5.91 -32.41
C LYS A 276 12.35 5.76 -33.03
N LYS A 277 13.21 4.93 -32.43
CA LYS A 277 14.56 4.68 -32.96
C LYS A 277 14.52 3.88 -34.27
N ASN A 278 13.63 2.90 -34.37
CA ASN A 278 13.46 2.06 -35.57
C ASN A 278 12.92 2.84 -36.78
N VAL A 279 12.13 3.89 -36.54
CA VAL A 279 11.67 4.83 -37.60
C VAL A 279 12.84 5.62 -38.17
N ASN A 280 13.83 5.97 -37.34
CA ASN A 280 14.94 6.83 -37.74
C ASN A 280 16.15 6.08 -38.27
N ASP A 281 16.33 4.80 -37.90
CA ASP A 281 17.48 4.00 -38.30
C ASP A 281 17.06 2.52 -38.47
N PRO A 282 16.63 2.13 -39.67
CA PRO A 282 16.08 0.80 -39.93
C PRO A 282 17.23 -0.21 -40.08
N MET A 283 17.83 -0.69 -38.99
CA MET A 283 18.85 -1.75 -39.10
C MET A 283 18.76 -2.90 -38.09
N GLU A 284 18.81 -4.10 -38.65
CA GLU A 284 19.32 -5.38 -38.14
C GLU A 284 19.14 -5.69 -36.65
N ALA A 285 17.94 -6.16 -36.28
CA ALA A 285 17.74 -6.98 -35.07
C ALA A 285 16.40 -7.74 -35.10
N ARG A 286 16.02 -8.33 -36.25
CA ARG A 286 14.68 -8.94 -36.41
C ARG A 286 14.38 -10.03 -35.37
N LEU A 287 15.34 -10.88 -35.01
CA LEU A 287 15.07 -12.01 -34.10
C LEU A 287 15.06 -11.62 -32.62
N ASP A 288 16.07 -10.89 -32.17
CA ASP A 288 16.18 -10.40 -30.78
C ASP A 288 14.99 -9.52 -30.40
N TRP A 289 14.49 -8.71 -31.34
CA TRP A 289 13.32 -7.86 -31.12
C TRP A 289 12.04 -8.67 -30.98
N ILE A 290 11.82 -9.65 -31.87
CA ILE A 290 10.65 -10.55 -31.81
C ILE A 290 10.67 -11.32 -30.48
N PHE A 291 11.83 -11.81 -30.06
CA PHE A 291 11.97 -12.56 -28.81
C PHE A 291 11.67 -11.69 -27.58
N ARG A 292 12.13 -10.43 -27.58
CA ARG A 292 11.84 -9.46 -26.50
C ARG A 292 10.38 -9.04 -26.46
N TYR A 293 9.77 -8.80 -27.63
CA TYR A 293 8.35 -8.49 -27.74
C TYR A 293 7.50 -9.68 -27.30
N GLN A 294 7.86 -10.91 -27.68
CA GLN A 294 7.18 -12.13 -27.24
C GLN A 294 7.32 -12.38 -25.74
N LYS A 295 8.52 -12.21 -25.16
CA LYS A 295 8.74 -12.27 -23.70
C LYS A 295 7.86 -11.26 -22.97
N PHE A 296 7.83 -10.00 -23.44
CA PHE A 296 7.02 -8.95 -22.83
C PHE A 296 5.51 -9.21 -22.99
N ARG A 297 5.07 -9.67 -24.16
CA ARG A 297 3.68 -10.05 -24.42
C ARG A 297 3.26 -11.24 -23.56
N LEU A 298 4.12 -12.22 -23.33
CA LEU A 298 3.88 -13.32 -22.39
C LEU A 298 3.71 -12.82 -20.96
N ILE A 299 4.51 -11.84 -20.55
CA ILE A 299 4.42 -11.24 -19.21
C ILE A 299 3.16 -10.41 -19.06
N ILE A 300 2.86 -9.54 -20.03
CA ILE A 300 1.60 -8.81 -20.05
C ILE A 300 0.45 -9.79 -20.01
N ASN A 301 0.43 -10.84 -20.84
CA ASN A 301 -0.68 -11.78 -20.87
C ASN A 301 -0.80 -12.61 -19.58
N SER A 302 0.32 -13.04 -18.98
CA SER A 302 0.31 -13.76 -17.70
C SER A 302 -0.12 -12.84 -16.55
N ALA A 303 0.33 -11.59 -16.58
CA ALA A 303 -0.03 -10.57 -15.60
C ALA A 303 -1.50 -10.16 -15.77
N LEU A 304 -1.98 -10.02 -17.01
CA LEU A 304 -3.36 -9.66 -17.33
C LEU A 304 -4.33 -10.68 -16.76
N GLY A 305 -4.04 -11.98 -16.88
CA GLY A 305 -4.91 -13.03 -16.34
C GLY A 305 -5.06 -12.93 -14.82
N HIS A 306 -3.95 -12.73 -14.11
CA HIS A 306 -3.97 -12.56 -12.65
C HIS A 306 -4.56 -11.21 -12.22
N LEU A 307 -4.18 -10.10 -12.86
CA LEU A 307 -4.75 -8.77 -12.62
C LEU A 307 -6.24 -8.75 -12.89
N LEU A 308 -6.71 -9.31 -14.01
CA LEU A 308 -8.14 -9.45 -14.30
C LEU A 308 -8.85 -10.26 -13.23
N THR A 309 -8.26 -11.35 -12.74
CA THR A 309 -8.85 -12.14 -11.65
C THR A 309 -8.92 -11.33 -10.35
N MET A 310 -7.88 -10.57 -10.01
CA MET A 310 -7.88 -9.70 -8.83
C MET A 310 -8.86 -8.54 -8.96
N THR A 311 -8.88 -7.86 -10.10
CA THR A 311 -9.82 -6.78 -10.41
C THR A 311 -11.25 -7.30 -10.44
N PHE A 312 -11.49 -8.50 -10.95
CA PHE A 312 -12.79 -9.16 -10.92
C PHE A 312 -13.22 -9.46 -9.49
N VAL A 313 -12.36 -10.04 -8.66
CA VAL A 313 -12.66 -10.28 -7.23
C VAL A 313 -12.95 -8.95 -6.52
N LEU A 314 -12.15 -7.91 -6.73
CA LEU A 314 -12.38 -6.58 -6.17
C LEU A 314 -13.67 -5.93 -6.70
N MET A 315 -13.99 -6.08 -7.99
CA MET A 315 -15.24 -5.59 -8.59
C MET A 315 -16.46 -6.35 -8.07
N VAL A 316 -16.39 -7.67 -7.92
CA VAL A 316 -17.48 -8.48 -7.36
C VAL A 316 -17.73 -8.08 -5.91
N LEU A 317 -16.69 -7.90 -5.11
CA LEU A 317 -16.82 -7.38 -3.75
C LEU A 317 -17.38 -5.95 -3.75
N GLY A 318 -16.94 -5.09 -4.66
CA GLY A 318 -17.49 -3.75 -4.85
C GLY A 318 -18.97 -3.75 -5.26
N LEU A 319 -19.38 -4.67 -6.13
CA LEU A 319 -20.76 -4.88 -6.55
C LEU A 319 -21.61 -5.42 -5.40
N GLN A 320 -21.10 -6.37 -4.62
CA GLN A 320 -21.79 -6.86 -3.42
C GLN A 320 -22.01 -5.74 -2.40
N LEU A 321 -21.02 -4.88 -2.18
CA LEU A 321 -21.18 -3.68 -1.34
C LEU A 321 -22.21 -2.71 -1.91
N SER A 322 -22.14 -2.43 -3.22
CA SER A 322 -23.11 -1.57 -3.89
C SER A 322 -24.53 -2.13 -3.82
N ALA A 323 -24.70 -3.45 -3.87
CA ALA A 323 -26.00 -4.11 -3.78
C ALA A 323 -26.53 -4.18 -2.35
N VAL A 324 -25.66 -4.18 -1.33
CA VAL A 324 -26.06 -4.08 0.09
C VAL A 324 -26.44 -2.65 0.48
N LEU A 325 -25.88 -1.65 -0.21
CA LEU A 325 -26.14 -0.22 0.03
C LEU A 325 -27.34 0.35 -0.76
N ASN A 326 -27.82 -0.36 -1.79
CA ASN A 326 -29.04 -0.04 -2.55
C ASN A 326 -30.24 -0.79 -1.98
#